data_AF-A0A3B9V3U9-F1
#
_entry.id   AF-A0A3B9V3U9-F1
#
_cell.length_a   1.000
_cell.length_b   1.000
_cell.length_c   1.000
_cell.angle_alpha   90.00
_cell.angle_beta   90.00
_cell.angle_gamma   90.00
#
_symmetry.space_group_name_H-M   'P 1'
#
loop_
_entity.id
_entity.type
_entity.pdbx_description
1 polymer ?
#
loop_
_entity_poly.entity_id
_entity_poly.type
_entity_poly.pdbx_seq_one_letter_code
_entity_poly.pdbx_strand_id
1 'polypeptide(L)'
;MLEIPKKNFSRSVNVNNVRIVTLADWLEASLLFGETEISKSDVVDVLIEEQICDGGAQDLANEIADLGWAEIRLRQSWGGISPNLTISANRLTFAADWREDPIRAFLVMLSILQLYPEWSEKHQDFSVQGDLFERVAEEICPGLLPGWTTVRAGWSPDNAVSIDLIVTDLCERLNTLGSLRLDDWTSDATKDGGLDLVCYREFADSREATPTYFLQCASGTNWRNKIHTPCAISWMKYLDAAVQPSTGIVAPFVISTEEMRHAGLSGQITVFDRIRLLHATYDNNILLSDPLKQDVIAWVHQRAQDIPTI
;
A
#
# COMPACT_ATOMS: atom_id res chain seq x y z
N MET A 1 -4.58 -24.13 -0.13
CA MET A 1 -4.08 -22.81 0.35
C MET A 1 -2.94 -22.35 -0.57
N LEU A 2 -2.37 -21.15 -0.39
CA LEU A 2 -1.15 -20.77 -1.12
C LEU A 2 0.07 -21.49 -0.55
N GLU A 3 1.07 -21.79 -1.39
CA GLU A 3 2.37 -22.33 -0.93
C GLU A 3 2.99 -21.41 0.13
N ILE A 4 3.69 -21.92 1.14
CA ILE A 4 4.36 -21.05 2.12
C ILE A 4 5.44 -20.19 1.40
N PRO A 5 5.47 -18.87 1.59
CA PRO A 5 6.50 -18.05 0.98
C PRO A 5 7.85 -18.27 1.66
N LYS A 6 8.91 -18.51 0.88
CA LYS A 6 10.30 -18.64 1.40
C LYS A 6 10.77 -17.42 2.20
N LYS A 7 10.21 -16.24 1.90
CA LYS A 7 10.56 -14.98 2.56
C LYS A 7 9.80 -14.81 3.87
N ASN A 8 10.52 -14.55 4.95
CA ASN A 8 10.00 -14.32 6.30
C ASN A 8 9.28 -15.52 6.96
N PHE A 9 9.34 -16.72 6.36
CA PHE A 9 9.00 -17.99 7.01
C PHE A 9 10.27 -18.82 7.13
N SER A 10 11.02 -18.61 8.20
CA SER A 10 12.21 -19.41 8.50
C SER A 10 11.88 -20.54 9.46
N ARG A 11 12.68 -21.62 9.40
CA ARG A 11 12.53 -22.77 10.29
C ARG A 11 12.52 -22.35 11.77
N SER A 12 11.55 -22.85 12.50
CA SER A 12 11.19 -22.53 13.88
C SER A 12 11.19 -23.83 14.69
N VAL A 13 12.14 -23.97 15.63
CA VAL A 13 12.28 -25.19 16.45
C VAL A 13 11.80 -24.92 17.88
N ASN A 14 12.38 -23.92 18.54
CA ASN A 14 11.99 -23.48 19.89
C ASN A 14 11.63 -22.00 19.94
N VAL A 15 11.77 -21.30 18.83
CA VAL A 15 11.56 -19.86 18.70
C VAL A 15 10.81 -19.63 17.39
N ASN A 16 9.79 -18.77 17.44
CA ASN A 16 9.07 -18.33 16.27
C ASN A 16 9.97 -17.45 15.38
N ASN A 17 10.30 -17.94 14.19
CA ASN A 17 11.05 -17.22 13.15
C ASN A 17 10.17 -16.82 11.96
N VAL A 18 8.84 -16.85 12.13
CA VAL A 18 7.86 -16.38 11.15
C VAL A 18 7.48 -14.94 11.46
N ARG A 19 7.59 -14.05 10.47
CA ARG A 19 7.15 -12.66 10.65
C ARG A 19 5.62 -12.60 10.65
N ILE A 20 5.03 -12.20 11.78
CA ILE A 20 3.58 -12.17 12.00
C ILE A 20 2.83 -11.39 10.91
N VAL A 21 3.34 -10.22 10.51
CA VAL A 21 2.73 -9.41 9.44
C VAL A 21 2.65 -10.18 8.11
N THR A 22 3.70 -10.95 7.80
CA THR A 22 3.78 -11.78 6.59
C THR A 22 2.88 -13.01 6.67
N LEU A 23 2.76 -13.62 7.86
CA LEU A 23 1.79 -14.70 8.09
C LEU A 23 0.36 -14.23 7.84
N ALA A 24 -0.03 -13.07 8.36
CA ALA A 24 -1.36 -12.53 8.12
C ALA A 24 -1.58 -12.13 6.64
N ASP A 25 -0.58 -11.58 5.95
CA ASP A 25 -0.66 -11.33 4.50
C ASP A 25 -0.90 -12.62 3.70
N TRP A 26 -0.21 -13.69 4.07
CA TRP A 26 -0.38 -15.00 3.44
C TRP A 26 -1.75 -15.62 3.73
N LEU A 27 -2.29 -15.48 4.95
CA LEU A 27 -3.65 -15.91 5.30
C LEU A 27 -4.70 -15.13 4.51
N GLU A 28 -4.57 -13.81 4.43
CA GLU A 28 -5.48 -12.97 3.64
C GLU A 28 -5.46 -13.35 2.16
N ALA A 29 -4.27 -13.55 1.58
CA ALA A 29 -4.14 -13.94 0.19
C ALA A 29 -4.64 -15.35 -0.08
N SER A 30 -4.41 -16.30 0.84
CA SER A 30 -4.92 -17.67 0.73
C SER A 30 -6.44 -17.72 0.75
N LEU A 31 -7.08 -16.87 1.57
CA LEU A 31 -8.55 -16.73 1.56
C LEU A 31 -9.09 -16.05 0.31
N LEU A 32 -8.33 -15.11 -0.25
CA LEU A 32 -8.80 -14.27 -1.35
C LEU A 32 -8.61 -14.93 -2.72
N PHE A 33 -7.54 -15.72 -2.88
CA PHE A 33 -7.15 -16.30 -4.17
C PHE A 33 -7.11 -17.84 -4.18
N GLY A 34 -7.14 -18.49 -3.01
CA GLY A 34 -7.07 -19.95 -2.90
C GLY A 34 -8.39 -20.57 -2.49
N GLU A 35 -8.69 -20.51 -1.20
CA GLU A 35 -9.82 -21.21 -0.57
C GLU A 35 -10.77 -20.23 0.09
N THR A 36 -12.07 -20.56 0.15
CA THR A 36 -13.07 -19.71 0.81
C THR A 36 -13.03 -19.82 2.34
N GLU A 37 -12.23 -20.74 2.88
CA GLU A 37 -12.16 -21.04 4.30
C GLU A 37 -10.77 -21.59 4.64
N ILE A 38 -10.22 -21.17 5.78
CA ILE A 38 -8.98 -21.69 6.34
C ILE A 38 -9.18 -21.93 7.83
N SER A 39 -8.88 -23.15 8.30
CA SER A 39 -8.87 -23.47 9.72
C SER A 39 -7.47 -23.35 10.31
N LYS A 40 -7.39 -23.19 11.64
CA LYS A 40 -6.10 -23.19 12.33
C LYS A 40 -5.36 -24.51 12.19
N SER A 41 -6.07 -25.64 12.17
CA SER A 41 -5.45 -26.94 11.94
C SER A 41 -4.78 -27.00 10.56
N ASP A 42 -5.43 -26.46 9.52
CA ASP A 42 -4.82 -26.44 8.17
C ASP A 42 -3.51 -25.64 8.18
N VAL A 43 -3.47 -24.51 8.90
CA VAL A 43 -2.24 -23.71 9.06
C VAL A 43 -1.16 -24.47 9.84
N VAL A 44 -1.53 -25.15 10.92
CA VAL A 44 -0.60 -25.97 11.72
C VAL A 44 -0.01 -27.11 10.88
N ASP A 45 -0.86 -27.81 10.14
CA ASP A 45 -0.45 -28.93 9.28
C ASP A 45 0.50 -28.43 8.19
N VAL A 46 0.17 -27.34 7.50
CA VAL A 46 1.02 -26.72 6.49
C VAL A 46 2.37 -26.25 7.08
N LEU A 47 2.40 -25.69 8.29
CA LEU A 47 3.66 -25.32 8.96
C LEU A 47 4.56 -26.53 9.26
N ILE A 48 3.98 -27.69 9.56
CA ILE A 48 4.72 -28.93 9.87
C ILE A 48 5.17 -29.61 8.58
N GLU A 49 4.30 -29.73 7.59
CA GLU A 49 4.56 -30.38 6.30
C GLU A 49 5.70 -29.67 5.55
N GLU A 50 5.64 -28.34 5.49
CA GLU A 50 6.65 -27.48 4.87
C GLU A 50 7.93 -27.29 5.71
N GLN A 51 8.06 -28.05 6.82
CA GLN A 51 9.24 -28.02 7.71
C GLN A 51 9.55 -26.63 8.27
N ILE A 52 8.54 -25.76 8.39
CA ILE A 52 8.67 -24.50 9.13
C ILE A 52 8.71 -24.82 10.61
N CYS A 53 7.86 -25.70 11.10
CA CYS A 53 7.95 -26.29 12.43
C CYS A 53 8.33 -27.77 12.30
N ASP A 54 9.22 -28.26 13.17
CA ASP A 54 9.53 -29.69 13.21
C ASP A 54 8.30 -30.48 13.68
N GLY A 55 8.15 -31.75 13.26
CA GLY A 55 6.96 -32.57 13.60
C GLY A 55 6.73 -32.81 15.10
N GLY A 56 7.71 -32.53 15.96
CA GLY A 56 7.57 -32.53 17.42
C GLY A 56 7.21 -31.18 18.04
N ALA A 57 7.16 -30.11 17.25
CA ALA A 57 6.93 -28.73 17.66
C ALA A 57 5.48 -28.28 17.41
N GLN A 58 4.52 -29.18 17.60
CA GLN A 58 3.09 -28.92 17.34
C GLN A 58 2.55 -27.76 18.19
N ASP A 59 3.00 -27.62 19.44
CA ASP A 59 2.64 -26.50 20.31
C ASP A 59 3.11 -25.15 19.74
N LEU A 60 4.32 -25.11 19.18
CA LEU A 60 4.88 -23.90 18.54
C LEU A 60 4.12 -23.56 17.25
N ALA A 61 3.76 -24.56 16.45
CA ALA A 61 2.95 -24.34 15.25
C ALA A 61 1.56 -23.76 15.60
N ASN A 62 0.94 -24.25 16.68
CA ASN A 62 -0.32 -23.68 17.19
C ASN A 62 -0.15 -22.24 17.66
N GLU A 63 0.94 -21.93 18.39
CA GLU A 63 1.25 -20.56 18.82
C GLU A 63 1.42 -19.62 17.62
N ILE A 64 2.15 -20.05 16.58
CA ILE A 64 2.33 -19.26 15.35
C ILE A 64 0.98 -19.02 14.66
N ALA A 65 0.13 -20.04 14.53
CA ALA A 65 -1.21 -19.89 13.97
C ALA A 65 -2.07 -18.91 14.81
N ASP A 66 -1.99 -18.98 16.14
CA ASP A 66 -2.66 -18.04 17.04
C ASP A 66 -2.21 -16.60 16.85
N LEU A 67 -0.91 -16.37 16.65
CA LEU A 67 -0.35 -15.05 16.34
C LEU A 67 -0.88 -14.52 14.99
N GLY A 68 -1.03 -15.39 13.99
CA GLY A 68 -1.67 -15.04 12.72
C GLY A 68 -3.11 -14.57 12.92
N TRP A 69 -3.91 -15.30 13.70
CA TRP A 69 -5.29 -14.90 14.04
C TRP A 69 -5.34 -13.60 14.83
N ALA A 70 -4.43 -13.41 15.78
CA ALA A 70 -4.35 -12.19 16.58
C ALA A 70 -4.06 -10.97 15.70
N GLU A 71 -3.14 -11.09 14.74
CA GLU A 71 -2.83 -10.04 13.78
C GLU A 71 -4.02 -9.73 12.85
N ILE A 72 -4.71 -10.74 12.32
CA ILE A 72 -5.91 -10.52 11.47
C ILE A 72 -7.00 -9.78 12.27
N ARG A 73 -7.23 -10.14 13.54
CA ARG A 73 -8.17 -9.43 14.43
C ARG A 73 -7.72 -8.00 14.73
N LEU A 74 -6.42 -7.79 14.89
CA LEU A 74 -5.87 -6.45 15.09
C LEU A 74 -6.13 -5.57 13.87
N ARG A 75 -5.85 -6.07 12.66
CA ARG A 75 -6.16 -5.39 11.39
C ARG A 75 -7.64 -5.10 11.26
N GLN A 76 -8.52 -6.04 11.64
CA GLN A 76 -9.97 -5.82 11.66
C GLN A 76 -10.36 -4.70 12.63
N SER A 77 -9.76 -4.65 13.83
CA SER A 77 -10.02 -3.58 14.81
C SER A 77 -9.61 -2.19 14.32
N TRP A 78 -8.67 -2.12 13.38
CA TRP A 78 -8.25 -0.90 12.70
C TRP A 78 -8.98 -0.67 11.35
N GLY A 79 -9.93 -1.54 11.01
CA GLY A 79 -10.72 -1.50 9.78
C GLY A 79 -9.96 -1.81 8.49
N GLY A 80 -8.78 -2.42 8.59
CA GLY A 80 -7.98 -2.84 7.43
C GLY A 80 -8.37 -4.18 6.82
N ILE A 81 -9.54 -4.72 7.18
CA ILE A 81 -10.04 -6.04 6.76
C ILE A 81 -11.45 -5.87 6.21
N SER A 82 -11.77 -6.62 5.16
CA SER A 82 -13.11 -6.59 4.55
C SER A 82 -14.21 -6.90 5.57
N PRO A 83 -15.32 -6.16 5.57
CA PRO A 83 -16.46 -6.44 6.45
C PRO A 83 -17.09 -7.81 6.21
N ASN A 84 -16.84 -8.42 5.03
CA ASN A 84 -17.35 -9.74 4.68
C ASN A 84 -16.47 -10.88 5.21
N LEU A 85 -15.30 -10.61 5.81
CA LEU A 85 -14.48 -11.65 6.43
C LEU A 85 -15.06 -12.05 7.79
N THR A 86 -15.40 -13.33 7.92
CA THR A 86 -15.81 -13.89 9.22
C THR A 86 -14.59 -14.48 9.92
N ILE A 87 -14.34 -14.03 11.16
CA ILE A 87 -13.22 -14.48 11.98
C ILE A 87 -13.79 -15.19 13.22
N SER A 88 -13.59 -16.51 13.31
CA SER A 88 -13.95 -17.29 14.50
C SER A 88 -12.72 -17.60 15.36
N ALA A 89 -12.88 -18.42 16.40
CA ALA A 89 -11.77 -18.89 17.21
C ALA A 89 -10.76 -19.72 16.41
N ASN A 90 -11.22 -20.57 15.49
CA ASN A 90 -10.41 -21.59 14.83
C ASN A 90 -10.50 -21.57 13.30
N ARG A 91 -11.20 -20.59 12.72
CA ARG A 91 -11.54 -20.58 11.30
C ARG A 91 -11.69 -19.14 10.79
N LEU A 92 -11.19 -18.90 9.59
CA LEU A 92 -11.42 -17.71 8.79
C LEU A 92 -12.27 -18.12 7.58
N THR A 93 -13.30 -17.36 7.26
CA THR A 93 -14.20 -17.66 6.14
C THR A 93 -14.50 -16.40 5.34
N PHE A 94 -14.34 -16.49 4.02
CA PHE A 94 -14.62 -15.43 3.06
C PHE A 94 -15.16 -16.05 1.76
N ALA A 95 -16.42 -15.80 1.45
CA ALA A 95 -17.12 -16.46 0.33
C ALA A 95 -17.46 -15.51 -0.84
N ALA A 96 -16.87 -14.31 -0.88
CA ALA A 96 -17.08 -13.34 -1.96
C ALA A 96 -16.01 -13.49 -3.05
N ASP A 97 -16.39 -13.23 -4.30
CA ASP A 97 -15.43 -13.13 -5.41
C ASP A 97 -14.54 -11.91 -5.18
N TRP A 98 -13.22 -12.06 -5.28
CA TRP A 98 -12.28 -10.96 -5.13
C TRP A 98 -12.55 -9.82 -6.12
N ARG A 99 -13.22 -10.08 -7.25
CA ARG A 99 -13.64 -9.07 -8.25
C ARG A 99 -14.70 -8.11 -7.72
N GLU A 100 -15.40 -8.47 -6.65
CA GLU A 100 -16.35 -7.60 -5.96
C GLU A 100 -15.63 -6.57 -5.06
N ASP A 101 -14.40 -6.86 -4.64
CA ASP A 101 -13.52 -5.99 -3.84
C ASP A 101 -12.14 -5.84 -4.52
N PRO A 102 -12.09 -5.21 -5.71
CA PRO A 102 -10.88 -5.15 -6.52
C PRO A 102 -9.77 -4.33 -5.87
N ILE A 103 -10.11 -3.34 -5.04
CA ILE A 103 -9.14 -2.54 -4.28
C ILE A 103 -8.38 -3.46 -3.33
N ARG A 104 -9.08 -4.22 -2.48
CA ARG A 104 -8.43 -5.16 -1.57
C ARG A 104 -7.63 -6.20 -2.32
N ALA A 105 -8.20 -6.80 -3.37
CA ALA A 105 -7.52 -7.80 -4.17
C ALA A 105 -6.20 -7.27 -4.73
N PHE A 106 -6.19 -6.05 -5.25
CA PHE A 106 -5.00 -5.42 -5.76
C PHE A 106 -3.95 -5.13 -4.69
N LEU A 107 -4.32 -4.55 -3.54
CA LEU A 107 -3.37 -4.23 -2.47
C LEU A 107 -2.77 -5.49 -1.83
N VAL A 108 -3.59 -6.54 -1.64
CA VAL A 108 -3.11 -7.85 -1.18
C VAL A 108 -2.17 -8.49 -2.22
N MET A 109 -2.54 -8.45 -3.51
CA MET A 109 -1.69 -8.95 -4.61
C MET A 109 -0.32 -8.27 -4.65
N LEU A 110 -0.26 -6.95 -4.47
CA LEU A 110 0.99 -6.20 -4.36
C LEU A 110 1.85 -6.65 -3.17
N SER A 111 1.22 -7.00 -2.06
CA SER A 111 1.92 -7.50 -0.87
C SER A 111 2.54 -8.88 -1.13
N ILE A 112 1.79 -9.81 -1.72
CA ILE A 112 2.28 -11.17 -2.00
C ILE A 112 3.33 -11.24 -3.11
N LEU A 113 3.32 -10.34 -4.10
CA LEU A 113 4.41 -10.22 -5.07
C LEU A 113 5.78 -10.06 -4.36
N GLN A 114 5.81 -9.40 -3.21
CA GLN A 114 7.05 -9.26 -2.44
C GLN A 114 7.46 -10.51 -1.67
N LEU A 115 6.53 -11.45 -1.47
CA LEU A 115 6.72 -12.68 -0.70
C LEU A 115 7.17 -13.84 -1.59
N TYR A 116 6.77 -13.85 -2.86
CA TYR A 116 7.13 -14.87 -3.86
C TYR A 116 7.99 -14.26 -4.99
N PRO A 117 9.29 -13.98 -4.76
CA PRO A 117 10.14 -13.32 -5.75
C PRO A 117 10.26 -14.11 -7.07
N GLU A 118 10.43 -15.43 -7.01
CA GLU A 118 10.55 -16.30 -8.20
C GLU A 118 9.29 -16.27 -9.09
N TRP A 119 8.10 -16.19 -8.47
CA TRP A 119 6.84 -16.02 -9.19
C TRP A 119 6.66 -14.58 -9.68
N SER A 120 6.97 -13.59 -8.83
CA SER A 120 6.88 -12.18 -9.17
C SER A 120 7.75 -11.79 -10.36
N GLU A 121 8.92 -12.42 -10.54
CA GLU A 121 9.80 -12.21 -11.70
C GLU A 121 9.11 -12.49 -13.04
N LYS A 122 8.18 -13.46 -13.08
CA LYS A 122 7.41 -13.79 -14.29
C LYS A 122 6.34 -12.75 -14.64
N HIS A 123 5.97 -11.93 -13.64
CA HIS A 123 4.90 -10.93 -13.72
C HIS A 123 5.42 -9.50 -13.58
N GLN A 124 6.74 -9.30 -13.73
CA GLN A 124 7.38 -7.99 -13.60
C GLN A 124 6.91 -7.01 -14.67
N ASP A 125 6.09 -6.06 -14.22
CA ASP A 125 5.77 -4.85 -14.97
C ASP A 125 5.67 -3.68 -13.99
N PHE A 126 6.83 -3.20 -13.54
CA PHE A 126 6.90 -2.17 -12.51
C PHE A 126 6.27 -0.85 -12.96
N SER A 127 6.29 -0.55 -14.27
CA SER A 127 5.72 0.69 -14.80
C SER A 127 4.20 0.65 -14.74
N VAL A 128 3.58 -0.41 -15.28
CA VAL A 128 2.12 -0.58 -15.23
C VAL A 128 1.64 -0.72 -13.79
N GLN A 129 2.37 -1.47 -12.95
CA GLN A 129 2.05 -1.61 -11.53
C GLN A 129 2.11 -0.26 -10.79
N GLY A 130 3.12 0.56 -11.06
CA GLY A 130 3.28 1.89 -10.49
C GLY A 130 2.11 2.80 -10.83
N ASP A 131 1.83 2.97 -12.14
CA ASP A 131 0.74 3.80 -12.62
C ASP A 131 -0.62 3.34 -12.08
N LEU A 132 -0.89 2.03 -12.12
CA LEU A 132 -2.15 1.48 -11.62
C LEU A 132 -2.32 1.74 -10.13
N PHE A 133 -1.24 1.64 -9.35
CA PHE A 133 -1.28 1.96 -7.91
C PHE A 133 -1.50 3.44 -7.64
N GLU A 134 -0.88 4.34 -8.41
CA GLU A 134 -1.14 5.78 -8.30
C GLU A 134 -2.60 6.12 -8.61
N ARG A 135 -3.18 5.54 -9.66
CA ARG A 135 -4.60 5.73 -10.02
C ARG A 135 -5.54 5.22 -8.94
N VAL A 136 -5.27 4.04 -8.38
CA VAL A 136 -6.06 3.50 -7.25
C VAL A 136 -5.91 4.39 -6.00
N ALA A 137 -4.69 4.83 -5.70
CA ALA A 137 -4.44 5.71 -4.56
C ALA A 137 -5.12 7.08 -4.72
N GLU A 138 -5.15 7.65 -5.92
CA GLU A 138 -5.89 8.89 -6.23
C GLU A 138 -7.38 8.78 -5.88
N GLU A 139 -8.02 7.66 -6.22
CA GLU A 139 -9.44 7.45 -5.90
C GLU A 139 -9.70 7.16 -4.41
N ILE A 140 -8.70 6.64 -3.67
CA ILE A 140 -8.81 6.38 -2.22
C ILE A 140 -8.53 7.63 -1.36
N CYS A 141 -7.60 8.50 -1.79
CA CYS A 141 -7.12 9.64 -1.00
C CYS A 141 -8.23 10.59 -0.49
N PRO A 142 -9.32 10.89 -1.24
CA PRO A 142 -10.43 11.68 -0.73
C PRO A 142 -11.09 11.08 0.54
N GLY A 143 -11.06 9.75 0.72
CA GLY A 143 -11.52 9.11 1.95
C GLY A 143 -10.48 9.10 3.08
N LEU A 144 -9.19 9.16 2.75
CA LEU A 144 -8.11 9.34 3.75
C LEU A 144 -8.10 10.75 4.32
N LEU A 145 -8.41 11.73 3.48
CA LEU A 145 -8.42 13.16 3.78
C LEU A 145 -9.77 13.78 3.38
N PRO A 146 -10.87 13.51 4.12
CA PRO A 146 -12.18 14.02 3.77
C PRO A 146 -12.23 15.54 3.62
N GLY A 147 -12.80 16.00 2.50
CA GLY A 147 -12.90 17.42 2.17
C GLY A 147 -11.63 18.03 1.56
N TRP A 148 -10.65 17.21 1.19
CA TRP A 148 -9.48 17.63 0.42
C TRP A 148 -9.64 17.23 -1.04
N THR A 149 -9.10 18.06 -1.94
CA THR A 149 -8.96 17.75 -3.36
C THR A 149 -7.69 16.93 -3.54
N THR A 150 -7.74 15.85 -4.33
CA THR A 150 -6.56 15.05 -4.70
C THR A 150 -6.33 15.15 -6.20
N VAL A 151 -5.06 15.29 -6.60
CA VAL A 151 -4.63 15.25 -8.00
C VAL A 151 -3.33 14.47 -8.12
N ARG A 152 -3.15 13.75 -9.23
CA ARG A 152 -1.84 13.19 -9.60
C ARG A 152 -0.86 14.26 -10.09
N ALA A 153 0.37 14.19 -9.60
CA ALA A 153 1.49 14.96 -10.10
C ALA A 153 2.20 14.15 -11.20
N GLY A 154 2.36 14.73 -12.39
CA GLY A 154 2.82 14.00 -13.58
C GLY A 154 1.66 13.33 -14.32
N TRP A 155 1.19 13.96 -15.39
CA TRP A 155 0.08 13.44 -16.18
C TRP A 155 0.56 12.35 -17.15
N SER A 156 0.25 11.08 -16.81
CA SER A 156 0.43 9.84 -17.59
C SER A 156 1.88 9.40 -17.87
N PRO A 157 2.17 8.08 -17.82
CA PRO A 157 3.41 7.49 -18.34
C PRO A 157 3.78 7.93 -19.77
N ASP A 158 2.80 8.38 -20.56
CA ASP A 158 2.98 8.81 -21.94
C ASP A 158 3.55 10.23 -22.09
N ASN A 159 3.59 11.02 -21.01
CA ASN A 159 4.20 12.35 -20.98
C ASN A 159 5.04 12.49 -19.71
N ALA A 160 6.36 12.30 -19.83
CA ALA A 160 7.28 12.73 -18.77
C ALA A 160 7.15 14.25 -18.59
N VAL A 161 6.37 14.66 -17.58
CA VAL A 161 6.15 16.07 -17.25
C VAL A 161 7.39 16.55 -16.49
N SER A 162 8.04 17.61 -16.99
CA SER A 162 9.15 18.23 -16.26
C SER A 162 8.65 18.83 -14.94
N ILE A 163 9.52 18.88 -13.94
CA ILE A 163 9.22 19.52 -12.65
C ILE A 163 8.65 20.95 -12.83
N ASP A 164 9.08 21.69 -13.86
CA ASP A 164 8.61 23.06 -14.13
C ASP A 164 7.11 23.10 -14.48
N LEU A 165 6.65 22.11 -15.26
CA LEU A 165 5.23 21.99 -15.60
C LEU A 165 4.40 21.58 -14.38
N ILE A 166 4.92 20.70 -13.53
CA ILE A 166 4.27 20.33 -12.26
C ILE A 166 4.18 21.55 -11.35
N VAL A 167 5.27 22.30 -11.19
CA VAL A 167 5.30 23.53 -10.39
C VAL A 167 4.31 24.55 -10.93
N THR A 168 4.21 24.73 -12.24
CA THR A 168 3.26 25.65 -12.87
C THR A 168 1.81 25.27 -12.57
N ASP A 169 1.42 24.02 -12.76
CA ASP A 169 0.06 23.54 -12.46
C ASP A 169 -0.26 23.67 -10.95
N LEU A 170 0.70 23.36 -10.08
CA LEU A 170 0.51 23.52 -8.64
C LEU A 170 0.42 24.99 -8.21
N CYS A 171 1.16 25.91 -8.83
CA CYS A 171 1.03 27.33 -8.57
C CYS A 171 -0.38 27.85 -8.89
N GLU A 172 -0.97 27.40 -10.00
CA GLU A 172 -2.35 27.75 -10.36
C GLU A 172 -3.35 27.19 -9.33
N ARG A 173 -3.20 25.93 -8.92
CA ARG A 173 -4.11 25.27 -7.96
C ARG A 173 -4.01 25.82 -6.54
N LEU A 174 -2.79 26.09 -6.09
CA LEU A 174 -2.51 26.51 -4.72
C LEU A 174 -2.48 28.03 -4.58
N ASN A 175 -2.66 28.75 -5.70
CA ASN A 175 -2.62 30.19 -5.82
C ASN A 175 -1.31 30.77 -5.26
N THR A 176 -0.18 30.16 -5.63
CA THR A 176 1.18 30.59 -5.27
C THR A 176 1.91 31.18 -6.47
N LEU A 177 2.89 32.05 -6.23
CA LEU A 177 3.65 32.70 -7.31
C LEU A 177 4.67 31.78 -7.99
N GLY A 178 5.19 30.78 -7.28
CA GLY A 178 6.29 29.95 -7.76
C GLY A 178 7.65 30.63 -7.64
N SER A 179 8.71 29.83 -7.65
CA SER A 179 10.07 30.32 -7.52
C SER A 179 10.55 31.05 -8.78
N LEU A 180 10.99 32.30 -8.64
CA LEU A 180 11.73 33.01 -9.71
C LEU A 180 13.11 32.42 -10.00
N ARG A 181 13.57 31.49 -9.16
CA ARG A 181 14.89 30.86 -9.23
C ARG A 181 14.77 29.36 -9.41
N LEU A 182 13.69 28.87 -10.03
CA LEU A 182 13.44 27.43 -10.14
C LEU A 182 14.64 26.68 -10.72
N ASP A 183 15.25 27.22 -11.78
CA ASP A 183 16.47 26.69 -12.42
C ASP A 183 17.69 26.57 -11.49
N ASP A 184 17.76 27.36 -10.40
CA ASP A 184 18.82 27.24 -9.39
C ASP A 184 18.58 26.07 -8.42
N TRP A 185 17.33 25.60 -8.33
CA TRP A 185 16.89 24.58 -7.37
C TRP A 185 16.55 23.24 -8.04
N THR A 186 16.33 23.25 -9.35
CA THR A 186 16.07 22.06 -10.17
C THR A 186 17.28 21.80 -11.05
N SER A 187 17.40 20.56 -11.52
CA SER A 187 18.38 20.18 -12.54
C SER A 187 17.66 19.29 -13.56
N ASP A 188 18.21 19.11 -14.75
CA ASP A 188 17.66 18.18 -15.76
C ASP A 188 17.45 16.75 -15.23
N ALA A 189 18.13 16.38 -14.14
CA ALA A 189 17.97 15.10 -13.44
C ALA A 189 16.80 15.07 -12.44
N THR A 190 16.23 16.22 -12.09
CA THR A 190 15.13 16.37 -11.14
C THR A 190 13.81 16.19 -11.89
N LYS A 191 13.39 14.93 -12.05
CA LYS A 191 12.19 14.55 -12.82
C LYS A 191 10.91 15.19 -12.29
N ASP A 192 10.25 14.52 -11.35
CA ASP A 192 8.97 14.86 -10.74
C ASP A 192 9.13 15.31 -9.28
N GLY A 193 10.37 15.43 -8.79
CA GLY A 193 10.65 15.68 -7.38
C GLY A 193 10.18 14.57 -6.43
N GLY A 194 9.89 13.38 -6.97
CA GLY A 194 9.27 12.25 -6.29
C GLY A 194 7.90 12.59 -5.70
N LEU A 195 7.11 13.33 -6.46
CA LEU A 195 5.75 13.67 -6.14
C LEU A 195 4.82 12.89 -7.07
N ASP A 196 3.96 12.06 -6.50
CA ASP A 196 3.01 11.26 -7.29
C ASP A 196 1.57 11.77 -7.09
N LEU A 197 1.21 12.17 -5.86
CA LEU A 197 -0.09 12.76 -5.54
C LEU A 197 0.07 14.05 -4.73
N VAL A 198 -0.85 14.98 -4.98
CA VAL A 198 -1.05 16.19 -4.18
C VAL A 198 -2.46 16.18 -3.63
N CYS A 199 -2.57 16.28 -2.31
CA CYS A 199 -3.83 16.57 -1.65
C CYS A 199 -3.78 17.99 -1.09
N TYR A 200 -4.79 18.80 -1.35
CA TYR A 200 -4.87 20.16 -0.81
C TYR A 200 -6.29 20.49 -0.39
N ARG A 201 -6.42 21.38 0.58
CA ARG A 201 -7.73 21.84 1.04
C ARG A 201 -8.04 23.21 0.46
N GLU A 202 -9.02 23.25 -0.42
CA GLU A 202 -9.50 24.50 -1.01
C GLU A 202 -10.18 25.40 0.03
N PHE A 203 -9.99 26.70 -0.14
CA PHE A 203 -10.76 27.74 0.53
C PHE A 203 -11.58 28.51 -0.49
N ALA A 204 -12.65 29.17 -0.02
CA ALA A 204 -13.49 30.00 -0.87
C ALA A 204 -12.85 31.35 -1.25
N ASP A 205 -11.60 31.59 -0.84
CA ASP A 205 -10.84 32.77 -1.22
C ASP A 205 -9.70 32.42 -2.18
N SER A 206 -9.04 33.44 -2.72
CA SER A 206 -7.87 33.30 -3.59
C SER A 206 -6.64 33.79 -2.83
N ARG A 207 -6.44 33.29 -1.60
CA ARG A 207 -5.25 33.61 -0.81
C ARG A 207 -4.28 32.44 -0.84
N GLU A 208 -3.01 32.76 -0.64
CA GLU A 208 -1.96 31.77 -0.42
C GLU A 208 -2.14 31.07 0.94
N ALA A 209 -1.17 30.22 1.30
CA ALA A 209 -1.13 29.44 2.53
C ALA A 209 -2.16 28.30 2.59
N THR A 210 -2.52 27.75 1.42
CA THR A 210 -3.31 26.53 1.26
C THR A 210 -2.62 25.34 1.94
N PRO A 211 -3.26 24.64 2.89
CA PRO A 211 -2.77 23.40 3.45
C PRO A 211 -2.61 22.35 2.34
N THR A 212 -1.39 21.81 2.24
CA THR A 212 -1.02 20.90 1.17
C THR A 212 -0.29 19.68 1.72
N TYR A 213 -0.58 18.54 1.12
CA TYR A 213 -0.05 17.24 1.42
C TYR A 213 0.57 16.63 0.15
N PHE A 214 1.87 16.36 0.19
CA PHE A 214 2.64 15.82 -0.92
C PHE A 214 2.97 14.36 -0.67
N LEU A 215 2.53 13.48 -1.57
CA LEU A 215 2.56 12.05 -1.40
C LEU A 215 3.38 11.37 -2.49
N GLN A 216 4.22 10.42 -2.08
CA GLN A 216 4.84 9.45 -2.97
C GLN A 216 4.19 8.07 -2.78
N CYS A 217 3.67 7.52 -3.86
CA CYS A 217 3.22 6.15 -3.99
C CYS A 217 4.40 5.17 -4.02
N ALA A 218 4.33 4.13 -3.21
CA ALA A 218 5.39 3.16 -3.00
C ALA A 218 4.85 1.73 -3.13
N SER A 219 4.66 1.25 -4.36
CA SER A 219 4.20 -0.12 -4.66
C SER A 219 5.33 -1.17 -4.68
N GLY A 220 6.57 -0.78 -4.38
CA GLY A 220 7.74 -1.67 -4.36
C GLY A 220 8.32 -1.93 -2.95
N THR A 221 9.28 -2.85 -2.86
CA THR A 221 9.91 -3.29 -1.59
C THR A 221 10.71 -2.19 -0.87
N ASN A 222 11.15 -1.17 -1.62
CA ASN A 222 12.05 -0.11 -1.15
C ASN A 222 11.31 1.14 -0.65
N TRP A 223 10.08 1.01 -0.15
CA TRP A 223 9.32 2.15 0.38
C TRP A 223 10.08 2.92 1.48
N ARG A 224 10.91 2.24 2.29
CA ARG A 224 11.73 2.86 3.35
C ARG A 224 12.70 3.90 2.80
N ASN A 225 13.14 3.76 1.55
CA ASN A 225 14.03 4.73 0.90
C ASN A 225 13.26 5.98 0.43
N LYS A 226 11.92 5.93 0.43
CA LYS A 226 11.04 7.02 0.00
C LYS A 226 10.62 7.93 1.16
N ILE A 227 11.04 7.68 2.40
CA ILE A 227 10.56 8.49 3.55
C ILE A 227 11.03 9.96 3.54
N HIS A 228 11.98 10.31 2.68
CA HIS A 228 12.48 11.68 2.49
C HIS A 228 12.01 12.30 1.16
N THR A 229 11.12 11.61 0.44
CA THR A 229 10.67 11.97 -0.90
C THR A 229 9.13 11.85 -0.96
N PRO A 230 8.39 12.92 -1.25
CA PRO A 230 8.87 14.25 -1.64
C PRO A 230 9.50 15.02 -0.48
N CYS A 231 10.46 15.90 -0.78
CA CYS A 231 11.12 16.75 0.22
C CYS A 231 10.33 18.04 0.44
N ALA A 232 9.73 18.21 1.61
CA ALA A 232 8.91 19.37 1.96
C ALA A 232 9.66 20.71 1.80
N ILE A 233 10.96 20.74 2.15
CA ILE A 233 11.79 21.95 2.07
C ILE A 233 12.04 22.35 0.62
N SER A 234 12.36 21.38 -0.24
CA SER A 234 12.58 21.64 -1.67
C SER A 234 11.30 22.14 -2.32
N TRP A 235 10.19 21.46 -2.07
CA TRP A 235 8.89 21.80 -2.62
C TRP A 235 8.34 23.15 -2.15
N MET A 236 8.57 23.54 -0.89
CA MET A 236 8.26 24.89 -0.41
C MET A 236 9.03 25.95 -1.20
N LYS A 237 10.29 25.69 -1.55
CA LYS A 237 11.10 26.61 -2.36
C LYS A 237 10.65 26.65 -3.82
N TYR A 238 10.25 25.52 -4.40
CA TYR A 238 9.78 25.45 -5.79
C TYR A 238 8.51 26.28 -5.99
N LEU A 239 7.60 26.23 -5.02
CA LEU A 239 6.32 26.94 -5.07
C LEU A 239 6.37 28.36 -4.52
N ASP A 240 7.50 28.78 -3.92
CA ASP A 240 7.57 29.99 -3.07
C ASP A 240 6.42 30.04 -2.06
N ALA A 241 6.14 28.89 -1.42
CA ALA A 241 4.93 28.72 -0.63
C ALA A 241 5.05 29.40 0.75
N ALA A 242 4.01 30.12 1.14
CA ALA A 242 3.91 30.76 2.46
C ALA A 242 3.83 29.75 3.64
N VAL A 243 3.44 28.51 3.36
CA VAL A 243 3.36 27.42 4.35
C VAL A 243 4.05 26.18 3.78
N GLN A 244 4.84 25.52 4.62
CA GLN A 244 5.52 24.28 4.25
C GLN A 244 4.49 23.15 4.05
N PRO A 245 4.53 22.42 2.92
CA PRO A 245 3.65 21.28 2.70
C PRO A 245 4.00 20.14 3.67
N SER A 246 2.98 19.40 4.12
CA SER A 246 3.19 18.12 4.77
C SER A 246 3.53 17.06 3.73
N THR A 247 4.27 16.02 4.12
CA THR A 247 4.70 14.95 3.20
C THR A 247 4.33 13.57 3.71
N GLY A 248 4.18 12.63 2.79
CA GLY A 248 3.78 11.27 3.11
C GLY A 248 4.14 10.25 2.06
N ILE A 249 3.95 8.99 2.42
CA ILE A 249 3.97 7.88 1.49
C ILE A 249 2.63 7.17 1.48
N VAL A 250 2.27 6.63 0.32
CA VAL A 250 1.14 5.72 0.16
C VAL A 250 1.70 4.35 -0.21
N ALA A 251 1.40 3.32 0.55
CA ALA A 251 1.99 1.99 0.37
C ALA A 251 0.92 0.89 0.47
N PRO A 252 0.90 -0.10 -0.45
CA PRO A 252 -0.08 -1.17 -0.45
C PRO A 252 0.24 -2.29 0.55
N PHE A 253 1.16 -2.06 1.48
CA PHE A 253 1.63 -3.05 2.46
C PHE A 253 1.11 -2.74 3.84
N VAL A 254 0.98 -3.75 4.69
CA VAL A 254 0.84 -3.52 6.14
C VAL A 254 2.21 -3.17 6.70
N ILE A 255 2.32 -1.97 7.27
CA ILE A 255 3.57 -1.48 7.85
C ILE A 255 3.46 -1.57 9.37
N SER A 256 4.47 -2.16 10.03
CA SER A 256 4.43 -2.33 11.48
C SER A 256 4.43 -0.99 12.22
N THR A 257 3.87 -0.94 13.42
CA THR A 257 3.84 0.27 14.26
C THR A 257 5.24 0.85 14.51
N GLU A 258 6.24 -0.01 14.70
CA GLU A 258 7.63 0.41 14.85
C GLU A 258 8.16 1.12 13.60
N GLU A 259 7.90 0.55 12.42
CA GLU A 259 8.34 1.12 11.14
C GLU A 259 7.59 2.42 10.81
N MET A 260 6.30 2.50 11.11
CA MET A 260 5.54 3.76 11.01
C MET A 260 6.13 4.83 11.93
N ARG A 261 6.45 4.47 13.18
CA ARG A 261 7.07 5.40 14.13
C ARG A 261 8.43 5.87 13.63
N HIS A 262 9.25 4.97 13.09
CA HIS A 262 10.55 5.32 12.52
C HIS A 262 10.40 6.27 11.33
N ALA A 263 9.47 6.00 10.41
CA ALA A 263 9.20 6.87 9.27
C ALA A 263 8.74 8.27 9.71
N GLY A 264 7.87 8.36 10.72
CA GLY A 264 7.44 9.65 11.28
C GLY A 264 8.56 10.41 11.98
N LEU A 265 9.43 9.73 12.74
CA LEU A 265 10.54 10.38 13.45
C LEU A 265 11.68 10.82 12.50
N SER A 266 12.06 9.94 11.56
CA SER A 266 13.20 10.16 10.67
C SER A 266 12.81 11.02 9.45
N GLY A 267 11.71 10.68 8.79
CA GLY A 267 11.25 11.36 7.58
C GLY A 267 10.38 12.59 7.85
N GLN A 268 9.80 12.72 9.06
CA GLN A 268 8.74 13.70 9.35
C GLN A 268 7.54 13.54 8.41
N ILE A 269 7.23 12.29 8.04
CA ILE A 269 6.16 11.95 7.09
C ILE A 269 5.00 11.22 7.74
N THR A 270 3.82 11.28 7.12
CA THR A 270 2.74 10.32 7.41
C THR A 270 2.80 9.13 6.47
N VAL A 271 2.56 7.94 7.03
CA VAL A 271 2.47 6.68 6.28
C VAL A 271 0.99 6.33 6.08
N PHE A 272 0.56 6.21 4.83
CA PHE A 272 -0.74 5.66 4.45
C PHE A 272 -0.52 4.23 3.94
N ASP A 273 -0.56 3.28 4.87
CA ASP A 273 -0.34 1.87 4.59
C ASP A 273 -1.65 1.16 4.17
N ARG A 274 -1.58 -0.14 3.85
CA ARG A 274 -2.74 -0.92 3.40
C ARG A 274 -3.93 -0.84 4.35
N ILE A 275 -3.68 -0.84 5.67
CA ILE A 275 -4.74 -0.80 6.67
C ILE A 275 -5.51 0.52 6.56
N ARG A 276 -4.80 1.65 6.50
CA ARG A 276 -5.43 2.98 6.37
C ARG A 276 -6.17 3.12 5.04
N LEU A 277 -5.59 2.61 3.95
CA LEU A 277 -6.22 2.64 2.62
C LEU A 277 -7.52 1.84 2.59
N LEU A 278 -7.52 0.63 3.15
CA LEU A 278 -8.72 -0.21 3.21
C LEU A 278 -9.76 0.36 4.17
N HIS A 279 -9.35 0.86 5.33
CA HIS A 279 -10.26 1.53 6.26
C HIS A 279 -10.98 2.70 5.58
N ALA A 280 -10.24 3.59 4.92
CA ALA A 280 -10.83 4.70 4.18
C ALA A 280 -11.77 4.23 3.06
N THR A 281 -11.40 3.17 2.35
CA THR A 281 -12.21 2.56 1.29
C THR A 281 -13.56 2.08 1.84
N TYR A 282 -13.56 1.30 2.92
CA TYR A 282 -14.78 0.73 3.48
C TYR A 282 -15.64 1.77 4.21
N ASP A 283 -15.04 2.65 5.00
CA ASP A 283 -15.76 3.67 5.78
C ASP A 283 -16.50 4.67 4.87
N ASN A 284 -15.91 4.97 3.69
CA ASN A 284 -16.48 5.90 2.73
C ASN A 284 -17.16 5.22 1.53
N ASN A 285 -17.24 3.88 1.49
CA ASN A 285 -17.77 3.10 0.38
C ASN A 285 -17.16 3.51 -0.99
N ILE A 286 -15.84 3.66 -1.03
CA ILE A 286 -15.12 4.06 -2.26
C ILE A 286 -15.21 2.94 -3.28
N LEU A 287 -15.65 3.29 -4.49
CA LEU A 287 -15.70 2.39 -5.65
C LEU A 287 -14.78 2.93 -6.72
N LEU A 288 -14.01 2.03 -7.34
CA LEU A 288 -13.18 2.40 -8.48
C LEU A 288 -14.04 2.83 -9.67
N SER A 289 -13.60 3.86 -10.40
CA SER A 289 -14.19 4.19 -11.71
C SER A 289 -14.17 2.97 -12.64
N ASP A 290 -15.19 2.81 -13.48
CA ASP A 290 -15.33 1.60 -14.31
C ASP A 290 -14.08 1.26 -15.14
N PRO A 291 -13.40 2.21 -15.82
CA PRO A 291 -12.17 1.90 -16.55
C PRO A 291 -11.05 1.39 -15.62
N LEU A 292 -10.82 2.07 -14.50
CA LEU A 292 -9.79 1.67 -13.54
C LEU A 292 -10.11 0.32 -12.89
N LYS A 293 -11.39 0.08 -12.57
CA LYS A 293 -11.86 -1.21 -12.06
C LYS A 293 -11.53 -2.34 -13.03
N GLN A 294 -11.76 -2.17 -14.32
CA GLN A 294 -11.43 -3.19 -15.33
C GLN A 294 -9.92 -3.41 -15.44
N ASP A 295 -9.12 -2.33 -15.44
CA ASP A 295 -7.65 -2.44 -15.47
C ASP A 295 -7.12 -3.21 -14.25
N VAL A 296 -7.63 -2.88 -13.05
CA VAL A 296 -7.28 -3.56 -11.80
C VAL A 296 -7.68 -5.03 -11.84
N ILE A 297 -8.91 -5.35 -12.24
CA ILE A 297 -9.37 -6.72 -12.34
C ILE A 297 -8.52 -7.50 -13.36
N ALA A 298 -8.23 -6.94 -14.53
CA ALA A 298 -7.40 -7.61 -15.52
C ALA A 298 -5.99 -7.89 -14.98
N TRP A 299 -5.38 -6.90 -14.33
CA TRP A 299 -4.05 -7.00 -13.75
C TRP A 299 -3.97 -8.05 -12.63
N VAL A 300 -4.96 -8.07 -11.73
CA VAL A 300 -5.04 -9.06 -10.64
C VAL A 300 -5.34 -10.45 -11.21
N HIS A 301 -6.26 -10.56 -12.16
CA HIS A 301 -6.67 -11.84 -12.75
C HIS A 301 -5.49 -12.56 -13.42
N GLN A 302 -4.66 -11.84 -14.18
CA GLN A 302 -3.48 -12.40 -14.83
C GLN A 302 -2.53 -13.10 -13.83
N ARG A 303 -2.40 -12.53 -12.63
CA ARG A 303 -1.50 -13.01 -11.57
C ARG A 303 -2.15 -14.09 -10.71
N ALA A 304 -3.44 -13.95 -10.42
CA ALA A 304 -4.16 -14.93 -9.63
C ALA A 304 -4.26 -16.31 -10.30
N GLN A 305 -4.09 -16.40 -11.62
CA GLN A 305 -4.17 -17.66 -12.39
C GLN A 305 -3.07 -18.68 -12.06
N ASP A 306 -1.87 -18.22 -11.73
CA ASP A 306 -0.69 -19.07 -11.54
C ASP A 306 0.08 -18.76 -10.24
N ILE A 307 -0.61 -18.12 -9.29
CA ILE A 307 -0.09 -17.91 -7.95
C ILE A 307 0.30 -19.26 -7.32
N PRO A 308 1.43 -19.35 -6.60
CA PRO A 308 1.85 -20.62 -6.01
C PRO A 308 0.82 -21.16 -5.01
N THR A 309 0.27 -22.35 -5.27
CA THR A 309 -0.70 -23.06 -4.43
C THR A 309 -0.16 -24.41 -3.98
N ILE A 310 -0.58 -24.87 -2.81
CA ILE A 310 -0.35 -26.23 -2.28
C ILE A 310 -1.19 -27.24 -3.07
#